data_AF-A0A0D1ZJN4-F1
#
_entry.id   AF-A0A0D1ZJN4-F1
#
_cell.length_a   1.000
_cell.length_b   1.000
_cell.length_c   1.000
_cell.angle_alpha   90.00
_cell.angle_beta   90.00
_cell.angle_gamma   90.00
#
_symmetry.space_group_name_H-M   'P 1'
#
loop_
_entity.id
_entity.type
_entity.pdbx_description
1 polymer ?
#
loop_
_entity_poly.entity_id
_entity_poly.type
_entity_poly.pdbx_seq_one_letter_code
_entity_poly.pdbx_strand_id
1 'polypeptide(L)'
;MEYMTRAIELDSWQKSQVSLSENRLVRMRIDYFEDRAAELDPPMEEHILVRMAAYHKCLRVQAAPTERSWKTLQDKILPYRAQAEIVEKYRMDMRSLSVLVRTPAKVLHARLRDHRWDRRIDPPTQPEQDYVLRLARREFQKCIEAKVADADLLLRCLQQVFDEHAKNPNPPQGLNYNGDIGPYLLSLDDARMIVEEVIEKQIPKESVRGMAVLQSLRCRGCRRVDFVRSFSFVEAFEHILESHSIYVGKGLEFWRFAIPYGDPDRWSSLSMRDNSRFPWYTAAWPRCLPLVPGYYDISTLEDWHPSSTETLLPRSARPSRSLFEQLTPKGVGISPSEMGSNMVHAAKILRGVRLESECQMAIMLKYAGDLHRQTGAPDPPVSVLADALEGIREANSRIDLRFRCNACLGAVIGHRSVKNTKTKLAIEKLLVHWQDKHGDLGQSWMSTLMVLPTEVEVTRQVEESDRKLEAEKQAMQARNAKLANAIKKRPKLKEQVVMNARTAHEAVDELFIAVDAS
;
A
#
# COMPACT_ATOMS: atom_id res chain seq x y z
N MET A 1 6.34 -48.44 -1.07
CA MET A 1 5.20 -47.53 -0.80
C MET A 1 4.82 -47.48 0.68
N GLU A 2 4.84 -48.59 1.43
CA GLU A 2 4.52 -48.62 2.88
C GLU A 2 5.35 -47.67 3.76
N TYR A 3 6.63 -47.45 3.45
CA TYR A 3 7.48 -46.53 4.22
C TYR A 3 7.03 -45.06 4.08
N MET A 4 6.57 -44.65 2.90
CA MET A 4 6.04 -43.29 2.68
C MET A 4 4.69 -43.11 3.36
N THR A 5 3.83 -44.13 3.36
CA THR A 5 2.55 -44.11 4.08
C THR A 5 2.77 -43.98 5.59
N ARG A 6 3.70 -44.75 6.16
CA ARG A 6 4.04 -44.69 7.59
C ARG A 6 4.67 -43.36 8.01
N ALA A 7 5.47 -42.74 7.13
CA ALA A 7 6.02 -41.41 7.36
C ALA A 7 4.95 -40.30 7.34
N ILE A 8 3.96 -40.40 6.44
CA ILE A 8 2.81 -39.49 6.39
C ILE A 8 1.92 -39.66 7.64
N GLU A 9 1.72 -40.90 8.10
CA GLU A 9 0.98 -41.20 9.33
C GLU A 9 1.69 -40.67 10.59
N LEU A 10 3.02 -40.80 10.67
CA LEU A 10 3.83 -40.25 11.75
C LEU A 10 3.82 -38.71 11.77
N ASP A 11 3.94 -38.07 10.61
CA ASP A 11 3.86 -36.61 10.48
C ASP A 11 2.45 -36.09 10.81
N SER A 12 1.40 -36.80 10.39
CA SER A 12 0.00 -36.53 10.77
C SER A 12 -0.23 -36.67 12.28
N TRP A 13 0.29 -37.75 12.88
CA TRP A 13 0.20 -37.97 14.31
C TRP A 13 0.98 -36.90 15.09
N GLN A 14 2.20 -36.55 14.67
CA GLN A 14 3.00 -35.50 15.30
C GLN A 14 2.34 -34.13 15.20
N LYS A 15 1.77 -33.78 14.03
CA LYS A 15 0.97 -32.56 13.84
C LYS A 15 -0.27 -32.52 14.72
N SER A 16 -0.95 -33.66 14.89
CA SER A 16 -2.12 -33.74 15.77
C SER A 16 -1.74 -33.62 17.26
N GLN A 17 -0.62 -34.21 17.70
CA GLN A 17 -0.12 -34.04 19.07
C GLN A 17 0.34 -32.60 19.35
N VAL A 18 1.05 -31.96 18.41
CA VAL A 18 1.44 -30.54 18.52
C VAL A 18 0.19 -29.67 18.61
N SER A 19 -0.79 -29.85 17.72
CA SER A 19 -2.06 -29.12 17.76
C SER A 19 -2.84 -29.33 19.07
N LEU A 20 -2.89 -30.54 19.61
CA LEU A 20 -3.52 -30.83 20.90
C LEU A 20 -2.80 -30.13 22.07
N SER A 21 -1.46 -30.14 22.06
CA SER A 21 -0.65 -29.47 23.09
C SER A 21 -0.75 -27.95 23.03
N GLU A 22 -0.75 -27.37 21.82
CA GLU A 22 -0.98 -25.94 21.59
C GLU A 22 -2.38 -25.54 22.04
N ASN A 23 -3.40 -26.33 21.70
CA ASN A 23 -4.77 -26.09 22.16
C ASN A 23 -4.90 -26.19 23.69
N ARG A 24 -4.16 -27.09 24.35
CA ARG A 24 -4.14 -27.20 25.81
C ARG A 24 -3.46 -25.99 26.45
N LEU A 25 -2.31 -25.56 25.93
CA LEU A 25 -1.58 -24.39 26.43
C LEU A 25 -2.38 -23.11 26.25
N VAL A 26 -3.06 -22.93 25.12
CA VAL A 26 -3.94 -21.78 24.87
C VAL A 26 -5.07 -21.74 25.91
N ARG A 27 -5.76 -22.86 26.16
CA ARG A 27 -6.80 -22.93 27.21
C ARG A 27 -6.25 -22.61 28.60
N MET A 28 -5.12 -23.20 28.99
CA MET A 28 -4.49 -22.89 30.28
C MET A 28 -4.16 -21.40 30.43
N ARG A 29 -3.79 -20.71 29.35
CA ARG A 29 -3.52 -19.26 29.36
C ARG A 29 -4.81 -18.45 29.43
N ILE A 30 -5.88 -18.88 28.75
CA ILE A 30 -7.21 -18.27 28.81
C ILE A 30 -7.69 -18.30 30.28
N ASP A 31 -7.80 -19.50 30.86
CA ASP A 31 -8.28 -19.70 32.24
C ASP A 31 -7.47 -18.84 33.22
N TYR A 32 -6.13 -18.90 33.15
CA TYR A 32 -5.26 -18.15 34.05
C TYR A 32 -5.42 -16.63 33.92
N PHE A 33 -5.51 -16.09 32.70
CA PHE A 33 -5.64 -14.65 32.52
C PHE A 33 -7.03 -14.14 32.85
N GLU A 34 -8.07 -14.95 32.65
CA GLU A 34 -9.46 -14.62 33.03
C GLU A 34 -9.62 -14.63 34.54
N ASP A 35 -9.10 -15.63 35.24
CA ASP A 35 -9.09 -15.69 36.71
C ASP A 35 -8.40 -14.44 37.30
N ARG A 36 -7.22 -14.09 36.76
CA ARG A 36 -6.48 -12.90 37.19
C ARG A 36 -7.19 -11.58 36.85
N ALA A 37 -7.91 -11.53 35.74
CA ALA A 37 -8.67 -10.35 35.35
C ALA A 37 -9.92 -10.16 36.22
N ALA A 38 -10.53 -11.24 36.68
CA ALA A 38 -11.64 -11.22 37.64
C ALA A 38 -11.21 -10.70 39.02
N GLU A 39 -9.94 -10.86 39.40
CA GLU A 39 -9.35 -10.31 40.63
C GLU A 39 -9.04 -8.80 40.57
N LEU A 40 -9.17 -8.15 39.40
CA LEU A 40 -8.96 -6.70 39.28
C LEU A 40 -10.04 -5.90 40.01
N ASP A 41 -9.74 -4.64 40.34
CA ASP A 41 -10.72 -3.68 40.86
C ASP A 41 -10.87 -2.48 39.89
N PRO A 42 -11.99 -2.36 39.15
CA PRO A 42 -13.11 -3.31 39.10
C PRO A 42 -12.75 -4.62 38.35
N PRO A 43 -13.49 -5.73 38.53
CA PRO A 43 -13.26 -7.01 37.82
C PRO A 43 -13.45 -6.88 36.31
N MET A 44 -12.53 -7.43 35.51
CA MET A 44 -12.61 -7.38 34.04
C MET A 44 -13.08 -8.72 33.47
N GLU A 45 -14.25 -8.71 32.81
CA GLU A 45 -14.86 -9.90 32.24
C GLU A 45 -14.20 -10.36 30.92
N GLU A 46 -14.33 -11.66 30.60
CA GLU A 46 -13.82 -12.28 29.36
C GLU A 46 -14.17 -11.46 28.12
N HIS A 47 -15.44 -11.05 28.01
CA HIS A 47 -15.95 -10.38 26.83
C HIS A 47 -15.28 -9.02 26.57
N ILE A 48 -14.70 -8.40 27.61
CA ILE A 48 -13.87 -7.19 27.52
C ILE A 48 -12.43 -7.56 27.14
N LEU A 49 -11.85 -8.59 27.77
CA LEU A 49 -10.49 -9.07 27.48
C LEU A 49 -10.31 -9.45 26.01
N VAL A 50 -11.29 -10.11 25.40
CA VAL A 50 -11.24 -10.50 23.98
C VAL A 50 -11.21 -9.31 23.02
N ARG A 51 -11.49 -8.09 23.47
CA ARG A 51 -11.31 -6.85 22.69
C ARG A 51 -9.89 -6.31 22.75
N MET A 52 -9.06 -6.79 23.66
CA MET A 52 -7.69 -6.32 23.82
C MET A 52 -6.76 -7.01 22.81
N ALA A 53 -6.12 -6.25 21.92
CA ALA A 53 -5.14 -6.82 20.99
C ALA A 53 -3.94 -7.46 21.72
N ALA A 54 -3.57 -6.93 22.89
CA ALA A 54 -2.52 -7.48 23.74
C ALA A 54 -2.86 -8.86 24.30
N TYR A 55 -4.14 -9.11 24.64
CA TYR A 55 -4.62 -10.40 25.12
C TYR A 55 -4.41 -11.49 24.06
N HIS A 56 -4.88 -11.26 22.83
CA HIS A 56 -4.68 -12.18 21.70
C HIS A 56 -3.20 -12.46 21.41
N LYS A 57 -2.34 -11.44 21.51
CA LYS A 57 -0.88 -11.62 21.35
C LYS A 57 -0.30 -12.49 22.47
N CYS A 58 -0.74 -12.27 23.70
CA CYS A 58 -0.31 -13.06 24.86
C CYS A 58 -0.81 -14.50 24.78
N LEU A 59 -1.98 -14.80 24.23
CA LEU A 59 -2.47 -16.18 24.05
C LEU A 59 -1.63 -17.01 23.06
N ARG A 60 -0.97 -16.35 22.08
CA ARG A 60 -0.13 -17.03 21.07
C ARG A 60 1.28 -17.40 21.56
N VAL A 61 1.64 -17.03 22.80
CA VAL A 61 2.97 -17.32 23.36
C VAL A 61 3.04 -18.79 23.76
N GLN A 62 4.03 -19.51 23.21
CA GLN A 62 4.26 -20.94 23.45
C GLN A 62 5.00 -21.20 24.77
N ALA A 63 4.45 -20.68 25.88
CA ALA A 63 4.95 -20.89 27.24
C ALA A 63 3.78 -20.91 28.23
N ALA A 64 3.95 -21.60 29.36
CA ALA A 64 2.95 -21.58 30.43
C ALA A 64 2.73 -20.14 30.97
N PRO A 65 1.50 -19.80 31.40
CA PRO A 65 1.25 -18.50 31.99
C PRO A 65 1.97 -18.38 33.34
N THR A 66 2.45 -17.18 33.64
CA THR A 66 3.16 -16.84 34.88
C THR A 66 2.72 -15.47 35.39
N GLU A 67 2.97 -15.20 36.67
CA GLU A 67 2.68 -13.90 37.27
C GLU A 67 3.36 -12.73 36.53
N ARG A 68 4.58 -12.94 36.04
CA ARG A 68 5.29 -11.95 35.23
C ARG A 68 4.57 -11.69 33.91
N SER A 69 4.07 -12.73 33.26
CA SER A 69 3.31 -12.60 32.01
C SER A 69 1.96 -11.91 32.24
N TRP A 70 1.33 -12.14 33.40
CA TRP A 70 0.12 -11.41 33.80
C TRP A 70 0.40 -9.92 34.00
N LYS A 71 1.39 -9.55 34.81
CA LYS A 71 1.77 -8.12 35.00
C LYS A 71 2.03 -7.42 33.67
N THR A 72 2.75 -8.09 32.77
CA THR A 72 3.03 -7.55 31.42
C THR A 72 1.76 -7.36 30.58
N LEU A 73 0.77 -8.26 30.72
CA LEU A 73 -0.53 -8.14 30.05
C LEU A 73 -1.37 -7.04 30.71
N GLN A 74 -1.44 -7.03 32.04
CA GLN A 74 -2.15 -6.06 32.88
C GLN A 74 -1.77 -4.63 32.51
N ASP A 75 -0.47 -4.32 32.44
CA ASP A 75 0.06 -3.00 32.04
C ASP A 75 -0.41 -2.56 30.65
N LYS A 76 -0.75 -3.51 29.78
CA LYS A 76 -1.17 -3.26 28.39
C LYS A 76 -2.69 -3.23 28.20
N ILE A 77 -3.48 -3.78 29.13
CA ILE A 77 -4.94 -3.85 29.02
C ILE A 77 -5.65 -2.81 29.89
N LEU A 78 -5.14 -2.53 31.09
CA LEU A 78 -5.79 -1.58 32.03
C LEU A 78 -5.98 -0.18 31.41
N PRO A 79 -5.00 0.41 30.70
CA PRO A 79 -5.20 1.73 30.11
C PRO A 79 -6.28 1.80 29.03
N TYR A 80 -6.70 0.65 28.47
CA TYR A 80 -7.61 0.57 27.34
C TYR A 80 -8.99 -0.02 27.70
N ARG A 81 -9.26 -0.20 29.00
CA ARG A 81 -10.48 -0.83 29.50
C ARG A 81 -11.76 -0.15 28.99
N ALA A 82 -11.85 1.17 29.18
CA ALA A 82 -13.03 1.93 28.78
C ALA A 82 -13.29 1.84 27.27
N GLN A 83 -12.23 1.81 26.46
CA GLN A 83 -12.33 1.65 25.02
C GLN A 83 -12.83 0.24 24.66
N ALA A 84 -12.36 -0.81 25.35
CA ALA A 84 -12.85 -2.16 25.13
C ALA A 84 -14.35 -2.30 25.46
N GLU A 85 -14.81 -1.65 26.53
CA GLU A 85 -16.23 -1.59 26.92
C GLU A 85 -17.08 -0.89 25.85
N ILE A 86 -16.58 0.20 25.25
CA ILE A 86 -17.24 0.86 24.10
C ILE A 86 -17.40 -0.10 22.92
N VAL A 87 -16.33 -0.83 22.57
CA VAL A 87 -16.36 -1.78 21.44
C VAL A 87 -17.30 -2.95 21.73
N GLU A 88 -17.33 -3.47 22.96
CA GLU A 88 -18.29 -4.52 23.30
C GLU A 88 -19.73 -4.00 23.26
N LYS A 89 -20.00 -2.82 23.81
CA LYS A 89 -21.32 -2.19 23.73
C LYS A 89 -21.76 -2.03 22.26
N TYR A 90 -20.88 -1.56 21.40
CA TYR A 90 -21.11 -1.52 19.96
C TYR A 90 -21.50 -2.88 19.40
N ARG A 91 -20.74 -3.92 19.73
CA ARG A 91 -21.02 -5.28 19.25
C ARG A 91 -22.38 -5.78 19.74
N MET A 92 -22.72 -5.55 21.00
CA MET A 92 -24.02 -5.92 21.56
C MET A 92 -25.17 -5.19 20.85
N ASP A 93 -25.03 -3.88 20.65
CA ASP A 93 -26.02 -3.05 19.97
C ASP A 93 -26.21 -3.47 18.49
N MET A 94 -25.13 -3.88 17.81
CA MET A 94 -25.18 -4.38 16.43
C MET A 94 -25.69 -5.83 16.32
N ARG A 95 -25.45 -6.67 17.33
CA ARG A 95 -25.92 -8.08 17.37
C ARG A 95 -27.35 -8.23 17.87
N SER A 96 -27.88 -7.25 18.59
CA SER A 96 -29.26 -7.28 19.09
C SER A 96 -30.22 -7.47 17.91
N LEU A 97 -30.68 -8.72 17.74
CA LEU A 97 -31.60 -9.15 16.68
C LEU A 97 -33.00 -8.55 16.84
N SER A 98 -33.30 -7.93 17.99
CA SER A 98 -34.55 -7.21 18.16
C SER A 98 -34.47 -5.92 17.34
N VAL A 99 -35.04 -5.98 16.14
CA VAL A 99 -35.33 -4.84 15.25
C VAL A 99 -36.02 -3.68 16.00
N LEU A 100 -36.63 -3.96 17.17
CA LEU A 100 -37.34 -3.00 18.01
C LEU A 100 -36.45 -2.17 18.95
N VAL A 101 -35.16 -2.50 19.15
CA VAL A 101 -34.31 -1.75 20.09
C VAL A 101 -33.71 -0.53 19.38
N ARG A 102 -34.41 0.60 19.54
CA ARG A 102 -33.96 1.93 19.16
C ARG A 102 -32.88 2.42 20.13
N THR A 103 -31.61 2.13 19.83
CA THR A 103 -30.51 2.75 20.57
C THR A 103 -30.37 4.23 20.17
N PRO A 104 -29.99 5.14 21.08
CA PRO A 104 -29.79 6.55 20.74
C PRO A 104 -28.83 6.76 19.55
N ALA A 105 -27.80 5.93 19.42
CA ALA A 105 -26.85 5.97 18.31
C ALA A 105 -27.49 5.60 16.95
N LYS A 106 -28.33 4.56 16.90
CA LYS A 106 -29.04 4.17 15.67
C LYS A 106 -30.10 5.21 15.27
N VAL A 107 -30.80 5.78 16.24
CA VAL A 107 -31.77 6.88 15.99
C VAL A 107 -31.05 8.11 15.45
N LEU A 108 -29.91 8.48 16.02
CA LEU A 108 -29.09 9.58 15.52
C LEU A 108 -28.60 9.32 14.10
N HIS A 109 -28.08 8.12 13.82
CA HIS A 109 -27.63 7.73 12.48
C HIS A 109 -28.76 7.84 11.44
N ALA A 110 -29.95 7.34 11.75
CA ALA A 110 -31.12 7.45 10.87
C ALA A 110 -31.54 8.91 10.66
N ARG A 111 -31.61 9.71 11.73
CA ARG A 111 -31.92 11.15 11.64
C ARG A 111 -30.93 11.90 10.74
N LEU A 112 -29.63 11.65 10.88
CA LEU A 112 -28.60 12.30 10.07
C LEU A 112 -28.66 11.86 8.60
N ARG A 113 -28.89 10.58 8.35
CA ARG A 113 -29.14 10.05 7.00
C ARG A 113 -30.33 10.75 6.36
N ASP A 114 -31.46 10.79 7.06
CA ASP A 114 -32.71 11.33 6.53
C ASP A 114 -32.61 12.85 6.29
N HIS A 115 -31.87 13.56 7.15
CA HIS A 115 -31.53 14.99 6.95
C HIS A 115 -30.71 15.19 5.68
N ARG A 116 -29.65 14.39 5.48
CA ARG A 116 -28.79 14.49 4.29
C ARG A 116 -29.46 14.02 3.01
N TRP A 117 -30.46 13.15 3.12
CA TRP A 117 -31.21 12.58 2.01
C TRP A 117 -32.67 13.05 2.04
N ASP A 118 -32.90 14.35 2.22
CA ASP A 118 -34.26 14.87 2.19
C ASP A 118 -34.79 14.83 0.74
N ARG A 119 -35.71 13.90 0.50
CA ARG A 119 -36.38 13.69 -0.80
C ARG A 119 -37.24 14.88 -1.25
N ARG A 120 -37.40 15.90 -0.40
CA ARG A 120 -38.22 17.09 -0.67
C ARG A 120 -37.46 18.22 -1.36
N ILE A 121 -36.14 18.11 -1.54
CA ILE A 121 -35.27 19.17 -2.08
C ILE A 121 -34.67 18.70 -3.42
N ASP A 122 -34.61 19.58 -4.44
CA ASP A 122 -33.99 19.31 -5.75
C ASP A 122 -33.03 20.46 -6.16
N PRO A 123 -31.72 20.21 -6.35
CA PRO A 123 -31.03 18.95 -6.04
C PRO A 123 -31.05 18.67 -4.52
N PRO A 124 -31.06 17.39 -4.10
CA PRO A 124 -31.27 17.00 -2.71
C PRO A 124 -29.99 17.18 -1.88
N THR A 125 -29.47 18.39 -1.82
CA THR A 125 -28.28 18.73 -1.02
C THR A 125 -28.62 19.80 0.01
N GLN A 126 -28.27 19.53 1.26
CA GLN A 126 -28.36 20.50 2.34
C GLN A 126 -27.31 21.61 2.16
N PRO A 127 -27.53 22.82 2.71
CA PRO A 127 -26.58 23.94 2.58
C PRO A 127 -25.14 23.59 2.98
N GLU A 128 -24.96 22.77 4.02
CA GLU A 128 -23.67 22.24 4.46
C GLU A 128 -23.00 21.33 3.42
N GLN A 129 -23.76 20.45 2.75
CA GLN A 129 -23.26 19.55 1.71
C GLN A 129 -22.81 20.34 0.49
N ASP A 130 -23.61 21.33 0.10
CA ASP A 130 -23.29 22.27 -0.98
C ASP A 130 -22.01 23.06 -0.71
N TYR A 131 -21.84 23.54 0.51
CA TYR A 131 -20.61 24.21 0.94
C TYR A 131 -19.39 23.29 0.81
N VAL A 132 -19.49 22.06 1.32
CA VAL A 132 -18.40 21.06 1.23
C VAL A 132 -18.08 20.73 -0.22
N LEU A 133 -19.08 20.51 -1.08
CA LEU A 133 -18.88 20.19 -2.50
C LEU A 133 -18.21 21.34 -3.25
N ARG A 134 -18.60 22.59 -2.98
CA ARG A 134 -17.93 23.78 -3.57
C ARG A 134 -16.47 23.86 -3.14
N LEU A 135 -16.20 23.66 -1.85
CA LEU A 135 -14.84 23.64 -1.31
C LEU A 135 -14.01 22.52 -1.96
N ALA A 136 -14.58 21.32 -2.08
CA ALA A 136 -13.93 20.17 -2.69
C ALA A 136 -13.60 20.35 -4.17
N ARG A 137 -14.52 20.90 -4.98
CA ARG A 137 -14.24 21.21 -6.40
C ARG A 137 -13.06 22.16 -6.53
N ARG A 138 -12.99 23.19 -5.67
CA ARG A 138 -11.89 24.17 -5.65
C ARG A 138 -10.56 23.53 -5.28
N GLU A 139 -10.50 22.76 -4.19
CA GLU A 139 -9.25 22.14 -3.75
C GLU A 139 -8.81 20.99 -4.69
N PHE A 140 -9.76 20.25 -5.28
CA PHE A 140 -9.47 19.26 -6.30
C PHE A 140 -8.81 19.90 -7.53
N GLN A 141 -9.38 21.00 -8.03
CA GLN A 141 -8.81 21.74 -9.16
C GLN A 141 -7.39 22.24 -8.86
N LYS A 142 -7.14 22.78 -7.66
CA LYS A 142 -5.78 23.14 -7.22
C LYS A 142 -4.82 21.95 -7.19
N CYS A 143 -5.28 20.77 -6.75
CA CYS A 143 -4.45 19.56 -6.79
C CYS A 143 -4.07 19.15 -8.22
N ILE A 144 -5.01 19.27 -9.17
CA ILE A 144 -4.76 19.02 -10.59
C ILE A 144 -3.74 20.02 -11.14
N GLU A 145 -3.91 21.32 -10.87
CA GLU A 145 -3.00 22.38 -11.31
C GLU A 145 -1.59 22.23 -10.71
N ALA A 146 -1.51 21.82 -9.45
CA ALA A 146 -0.26 21.50 -8.76
C ALA A 146 0.39 20.19 -9.23
N LYS A 147 -0.21 19.49 -10.22
CA LYS A 147 0.27 18.22 -10.79
C LYS A 147 0.52 17.15 -9.72
N VAL A 148 -0.36 17.07 -8.73
CA VAL A 148 -0.31 16.02 -7.70
C VAL A 148 -0.37 14.65 -8.37
N ALA A 149 0.49 13.72 -7.94
CA ALA A 149 0.52 12.37 -8.51
C ALA A 149 -0.84 11.66 -8.32
N ASP A 150 -1.26 10.87 -9.31
CA ASP A 150 -2.56 10.17 -9.28
C ASP A 150 -2.79 9.37 -7.99
N ALA A 151 -1.77 8.65 -7.52
CA ALA A 151 -1.86 7.85 -6.31
C ALA A 151 -2.08 8.68 -5.02
N ASP A 152 -1.73 9.96 -5.05
CA ASP A 152 -1.86 10.90 -3.93
C ASP A 152 -3.11 11.77 -4.04
N LEU A 153 -3.65 11.91 -5.25
CA LEU A 153 -4.67 12.90 -5.59
C LEU A 153 -5.89 12.85 -4.66
N LEU A 154 -6.41 11.65 -4.40
CA LEU A 154 -7.59 11.45 -3.54
C LEU A 154 -7.31 11.93 -2.11
N LEU A 155 -6.30 11.36 -1.44
CA LEU A 155 -6.02 11.65 -0.04
C LEU A 155 -5.53 13.09 0.15
N ARG A 156 -4.79 13.63 -0.81
CA ARG A 156 -4.31 15.02 -0.80
C ARG A 156 -5.46 16.01 -0.94
N CYS A 157 -6.39 15.76 -1.86
CA CYS A 157 -7.58 16.58 -2.03
C CYS A 157 -8.43 16.60 -0.75
N LEU A 158 -8.70 15.42 -0.18
CA LEU A 158 -9.45 15.30 1.08
C LEU A 158 -8.75 16.05 2.23
N GLN A 159 -7.43 15.88 2.38
CA GLN A 159 -6.67 16.58 3.40
C GLN A 159 -6.73 18.11 3.25
N GLN A 160 -6.63 18.63 2.02
CA GLN A 160 -6.76 20.06 1.76
C GLN A 160 -8.15 20.60 2.09
N VAL A 161 -9.21 19.87 1.74
CA VAL A 161 -10.59 20.25 2.10
C VAL A 161 -10.74 20.34 3.61
N PHE A 162 -10.23 19.36 4.35
CA PHE A 162 -10.26 19.37 5.80
C PHE A 162 -9.51 20.57 6.38
N ASP A 163 -8.29 20.81 5.91
CA ASP A 163 -7.43 21.90 6.40
C ASP A 163 -8.04 23.28 6.07
N GLU A 164 -8.64 23.46 4.90
CA GLU A 164 -9.31 24.71 4.52
C GLU A 164 -10.63 24.93 5.25
N HIS A 165 -11.40 23.87 5.52
CA HIS A 165 -12.57 23.93 6.39
C HIS A 165 -12.19 24.39 7.79
N ALA A 166 -11.14 23.79 8.38
CA ALA A 166 -10.68 24.12 9.73
C ALA A 166 -10.16 25.55 9.88
N LYS A 167 -9.67 26.17 8.80
CA LYS A 167 -9.24 27.58 8.76
C LYS A 167 -10.41 28.57 8.63
N ASN A 168 -11.59 28.12 8.21
CA ASN A 168 -12.72 29.02 8.02
C ASN A 168 -13.26 29.48 9.39
N PRO A 169 -13.19 30.78 9.73
CA PRO A 169 -13.67 31.26 11.02
C PRO A 169 -15.20 31.19 11.14
N ASN A 170 -15.92 31.16 10.01
CA ASN A 170 -17.37 31.17 9.95
C ASN A 170 -17.86 30.04 9.02
N PRO A 171 -17.77 28.76 9.44
CA PRO A 171 -18.39 27.66 8.69
C PRO A 171 -19.92 27.83 8.69
N PRO A 172 -20.63 27.25 7.69
CA PRO A 172 -22.08 27.28 7.68
C PRO A 172 -22.65 26.62 8.95
N GLN A 173 -23.88 26.97 9.30
CA GLN A 173 -24.62 26.26 10.33
C GLN A 173 -25.22 24.99 9.72
N GLY A 174 -25.13 23.86 10.40
CA GLY A 174 -25.65 22.58 9.92
C GLY A 174 -25.89 21.58 11.04
N LEU A 175 -26.44 20.42 10.69
CA LEU A 175 -26.63 19.31 11.62
C LEU A 175 -25.37 18.42 11.63
N ASN A 176 -24.67 18.41 12.76
CA ASN A 176 -23.37 17.74 12.90
C ASN A 176 -23.48 16.25 13.16
N TYR A 177 -22.38 15.51 12.94
CA TYR A 177 -22.30 14.05 13.15
C TYR A 177 -22.65 13.59 14.59
N ASN A 178 -22.57 14.50 15.57
CA ASN A 178 -22.92 14.25 16.97
C ASN A 178 -24.40 14.56 17.29
N GLY A 179 -25.16 15.10 16.33
CA GLY A 179 -26.57 15.46 16.47
C GLY A 179 -26.85 16.90 16.87
N ASP A 180 -25.80 17.68 17.15
CA ASP A 180 -25.93 19.09 17.52
C ASP A 180 -26.11 19.97 16.28
N ILE A 181 -26.88 21.04 16.42
CA ILE A 181 -26.99 22.10 15.40
C ILE A 181 -26.03 23.21 15.78
N GLY A 182 -25.14 23.58 14.87
CA GLY A 182 -24.14 24.61 15.12
C GLY A 182 -23.21 24.83 13.94
N PRO A 183 -22.05 25.49 14.17
CA PRO A 183 -20.94 25.52 13.21
C PRO A 183 -20.66 24.11 12.68
N TYR A 184 -20.69 23.95 11.36
CA TYR A 184 -20.67 22.63 10.74
C TYR A 184 -19.35 21.90 10.99
N LEU A 185 -19.43 20.59 11.27
CA LEU A 185 -18.32 19.69 11.50
C LEU A 185 -18.33 18.57 10.47
N LEU A 186 -17.16 18.31 9.89
CA LEU A 186 -16.99 17.30 8.84
C LEU A 186 -17.15 15.87 9.38
N SER A 187 -17.96 15.08 8.67
CA SER A 187 -18.15 13.64 8.86
C SER A 187 -17.47 12.83 7.76
N LEU A 188 -17.28 11.53 7.95
CA LEU A 188 -16.75 10.67 6.89
C LEU A 188 -17.70 10.53 5.70
N ASP A 189 -19.00 10.77 5.88
CA ASP A 189 -19.93 10.87 4.77
C ASP A 189 -19.60 12.05 3.83
N ASP A 190 -19.09 13.17 4.36
CA ASP A 190 -18.62 14.30 3.54
C ASP A 190 -17.43 13.91 2.68
N ALA A 191 -16.47 13.17 3.24
CA ALA A 191 -15.33 12.65 2.48
C ALA A 191 -15.79 11.67 1.39
N ARG A 192 -16.73 10.77 1.72
CA ARG A 192 -17.32 9.82 0.77
C ARG A 192 -18.04 10.55 -0.36
N MET A 193 -18.87 11.54 -0.03
CA MET A 193 -19.58 12.39 -0.98
C MET A 193 -18.61 13.11 -1.92
N ILE A 194 -17.48 13.63 -1.43
CA ILE A 194 -16.46 14.26 -2.28
C ILE A 194 -15.86 13.25 -3.28
N VAL A 195 -15.54 12.04 -2.84
CA VAL A 195 -15.01 11.00 -3.72
C VAL A 195 -16.01 10.70 -4.83
N GLU A 196 -17.27 10.44 -4.48
CA GLU A 196 -18.35 10.09 -5.42
C GLU A 196 -18.72 11.26 -6.37
N GLU A 197 -18.91 12.47 -5.84
CA GLU A 197 -19.50 13.60 -6.57
C GLU A 197 -18.49 14.55 -7.21
N VAL A 198 -17.21 14.50 -6.84
CA VAL A 198 -16.17 15.39 -7.38
C VAL A 198 -15.08 14.61 -8.10
N ILE A 199 -14.51 13.59 -7.47
CA ILE A 199 -13.33 12.88 -7.99
C ILE A 199 -13.76 11.86 -9.04
N GLU A 200 -14.70 10.97 -8.72
CA GLU A 200 -15.17 9.90 -9.62
C GLU A 200 -15.86 10.45 -10.87
N LYS A 201 -16.53 11.60 -10.78
CA LYS A 201 -17.14 12.27 -11.95
C LYS A 201 -16.11 12.81 -12.94
N GLN A 202 -14.88 13.08 -12.50
CA GLN A 202 -13.80 13.60 -13.35
C GLN A 202 -12.79 12.53 -13.78
N ILE A 203 -12.74 11.40 -13.08
CA ILE A 203 -11.78 10.32 -13.33
C ILE A 203 -12.55 9.00 -13.41
N PRO A 204 -12.75 8.42 -14.61
CA PRO A 204 -13.46 7.15 -14.78
C PRO A 204 -12.78 6.03 -13.99
N LYS A 205 -13.55 5.24 -13.22
CA LYS A 205 -13.06 4.20 -12.31
C LYS A 205 -12.22 3.15 -13.02
N GLU A 206 -12.64 2.78 -14.22
CA GLU A 206 -12.08 1.69 -15.05
C GLU A 206 -10.84 2.14 -15.82
N SER A 207 -10.54 3.45 -15.85
CA SER A 207 -9.34 3.96 -16.48
C SER A 207 -8.08 3.61 -15.67
N VAL A 208 -6.92 3.53 -16.32
CA VAL A 208 -5.62 3.33 -15.64
C VAL A 208 -5.41 4.37 -14.53
N ARG A 209 -5.83 5.62 -14.80
CA ARG A 209 -5.81 6.71 -13.83
C ARG A 209 -6.78 6.48 -12.68
N GLY A 210 -8.01 6.06 -12.97
CA GLY A 210 -9.03 5.70 -11.97
C GLY A 210 -8.57 4.59 -11.04
N MET A 211 -7.98 3.52 -11.57
CA MET A 211 -7.38 2.44 -10.78
C MET A 211 -6.30 2.96 -9.81
N ALA A 212 -5.46 3.88 -10.29
CA ALA A 212 -4.40 4.48 -9.47
C ALA A 212 -4.95 5.44 -8.39
N VAL A 213 -5.96 6.24 -8.69
CA VAL A 213 -6.53 7.24 -7.76
C VAL A 213 -7.50 6.61 -6.76
N LEU A 214 -8.41 5.76 -7.25
CA LEU A 214 -9.62 5.34 -6.54
C LEU A 214 -9.53 3.93 -5.94
N GLN A 215 -8.64 3.07 -6.43
CA GLN A 215 -8.59 1.64 -6.04
C GLN A 215 -7.21 1.20 -5.50
N SER A 216 -6.31 2.14 -5.25
CA SER A 216 -4.95 1.84 -4.79
C SER A 216 -4.70 2.14 -3.31
N LEU A 217 -5.74 2.39 -2.50
CA LEU A 217 -5.56 2.77 -1.10
C LEU A 217 -5.19 1.56 -0.24
N ARG A 218 -4.38 1.80 0.80
CA ARG A 218 -4.01 0.79 1.79
C ARG A 218 -4.45 1.22 3.19
N CYS A 219 -4.87 0.24 3.99
CA CYS A 219 -5.26 0.43 5.38
C CYS A 219 -4.03 0.47 6.31
N ARG A 220 -3.87 1.52 7.12
CA ARG A 220 -2.75 1.60 8.09
C ARG A 220 -2.75 0.50 9.16
N GLY A 221 -3.90 -0.12 9.42
CA GLY A 221 -4.01 -1.26 10.34
C GLY A 221 -3.41 -2.56 9.79
N CYS A 222 -3.25 -2.69 8.47
CA CYS A 222 -2.73 -3.89 7.80
C CYS A 222 -1.20 -3.89 7.69
N ARG A 223 -0.49 -4.06 8.81
CA ARG A 223 0.99 -4.05 8.82
C ARG A 223 1.69 -5.30 8.29
N ARG A 224 0.92 -6.32 7.91
CA ARG A 224 1.48 -7.58 7.42
C ARG A 224 2.05 -7.40 6.00
N VAL A 225 3.35 -7.66 5.85
CA VAL A 225 4.06 -7.49 4.58
C VAL A 225 3.74 -8.62 3.58
N ASP A 226 3.29 -9.78 4.08
CA ASP A 226 3.01 -10.96 3.26
C ASP A 226 1.65 -10.91 2.52
N PHE A 227 0.80 -9.95 2.87
CA PHE A 227 -0.49 -9.73 2.23
C PHE A 227 -0.75 -8.24 2.03
N VAL A 228 -0.50 -7.76 0.81
CA VAL A 228 -0.80 -6.39 0.40
C VAL A 228 -2.13 -6.38 -0.32
N ARG A 229 -3.17 -5.88 0.34
CA ARG A 229 -4.49 -5.63 -0.27
C ARG A 229 -4.66 -4.13 -0.49
N SER A 230 -5.11 -3.78 -1.69
CA SER A 230 -5.57 -2.45 -2.02
C SER A 230 -7.09 -2.39 -1.92
N PHE A 231 -7.61 -1.21 -1.63
CA PHE A 231 -9.02 -0.94 -1.40
C PHE A 231 -9.43 0.31 -2.15
N SER A 232 -10.71 0.40 -2.50
CA SER A 232 -11.36 1.68 -2.72
C SER A 232 -11.63 2.41 -1.40
N PHE A 233 -12.01 3.69 -1.47
CA PHE A 233 -12.28 4.50 -0.27
C PHE A 233 -13.33 3.85 0.65
N VAL A 234 -14.46 3.43 0.06
CA VAL A 234 -15.56 2.78 0.78
C VAL A 234 -15.13 1.44 1.36
N GLU A 235 -14.54 0.57 0.53
CA GLU A 235 -14.08 -0.76 0.98
C GLU A 235 -13.04 -0.69 2.09
N ALA A 236 -12.18 0.35 2.08
CA ALA A 236 -11.16 0.51 3.10
C ALA A 236 -11.76 0.79 4.48
N PHE A 237 -12.79 1.65 4.56
CA PHE A 237 -13.47 1.95 5.83
C PHE A 237 -14.33 0.80 6.32
N GLU A 238 -15.04 0.10 5.42
CA GLU A 238 -15.73 -1.15 5.76
C GLU A 238 -14.75 -2.18 6.34
N HIS A 239 -13.59 -2.35 5.69
CA HIS A 239 -12.53 -3.23 6.18
C HIS A 239 -11.99 -2.79 7.55
N ILE A 240 -11.76 -1.50 7.77
CA ILE A 240 -11.30 -0.96 9.07
C ILE A 240 -12.31 -1.26 10.17
N LEU A 241 -13.61 -1.09 9.90
CA LEU A 241 -14.66 -1.40 10.87
C LEU A 241 -14.67 -2.89 11.23
N GLU A 242 -14.65 -3.76 10.22
CA GLU A 242 -14.75 -5.21 10.38
C GLU A 242 -13.49 -5.84 11.00
N SER A 243 -12.31 -5.33 10.67
CA SER A 243 -11.03 -5.99 10.98
C SER A 243 -10.22 -5.32 12.07
N HIS A 244 -10.36 -4.00 12.25
CA HIS A 244 -9.49 -3.22 13.15
C HIS A 244 -10.25 -2.55 14.30
N SER A 245 -11.47 -2.09 14.07
CA SER A 245 -12.26 -1.35 15.06
C SER A 245 -12.81 -2.26 16.18
N ILE A 246 -12.75 -3.57 15.98
CA ILE A 246 -13.16 -4.59 16.96
C ILE A 246 -12.10 -4.86 18.05
N TYR A 247 -10.92 -4.23 17.95
CA TYR A 247 -9.82 -4.37 18.91
C TYR A 247 -9.34 -3.02 19.44
N VAL A 248 -8.83 -3.02 20.66
CA VAL A 248 -8.22 -1.87 21.32
C VAL A 248 -6.79 -2.18 21.77
N GLY A 249 -6.00 -1.13 21.98
CA GLY A 249 -4.65 -1.21 22.54
C GLY A 249 -3.77 -0.07 22.05
N LYS A 250 -2.52 -0.06 22.53
CA LYS A 250 -1.53 0.94 22.12
C LYS A 250 -1.39 0.98 20.60
N GLY A 251 -1.60 2.16 20.02
CA GLY A 251 -1.48 2.40 18.59
C GLY A 251 -2.66 1.89 17.74
N LEU A 252 -3.75 1.49 18.37
CA LEU A 252 -4.96 0.99 17.71
C LEU A 252 -6.15 1.89 18.02
N GLU A 253 -6.19 3.07 17.41
CA GLU A 253 -7.28 4.04 17.61
C GLU A 253 -8.52 3.77 16.75
N PHE A 254 -8.52 2.68 15.97
CA PHE A 254 -9.62 2.33 15.06
C PHE A 254 -10.94 2.07 15.78
N TRP A 255 -10.92 1.71 17.07
CA TRP A 255 -12.12 1.52 17.91
C TRP A 255 -13.08 2.71 17.89
N ARG A 256 -12.60 3.92 17.55
CA ARG A 256 -13.43 5.12 17.40
C ARG A 256 -14.48 5.00 16.29
N PHE A 257 -14.31 4.09 15.35
CA PHE A 257 -15.30 3.80 14.33
C PHE A 257 -16.35 2.76 14.77
N ALA A 258 -16.20 2.14 15.94
CA ALA A 258 -17.17 1.20 16.51
C ALA A 258 -18.40 1.96 17.07
N ILE A 259 -19.15 2.62 16.18
CA ILE A 259 -20.35 3.40 16.48
C ILE A 259 -21.55 2.60 15.96
N PRO A 260 -22.58 2.29 16.76
CA PRO A 260 -23.76 1.59 16.27
C PRO A 260 -24.48 2.36 15.15
N TYR A 261 -24.87 1.67 14.08
CA TYR A 261 -25.51 2.27 12.90
C TYR A 261 -26.58 1.35 12.31
N GLY A 262 -27.28 1.88 11.30
CA GLY A 262 -28.36 1.21 10.60
C GLY A 262 -29.74 1.74 10.98
N ASP A 263 -30.73 1.36 10.17
CA ASP A 263 -32.10 1.83 10.31
C ASP A 263 -32.82 1.10 11.47
N PRO A 264 -33.31 1.82 12.49
CA PRO A 264 -34.12 1.24 13.55
C PRO A 264 -35.49 0.72 13.06
N ASP A 265 -36.00 1.18 11.92
CA ASP A 265 -37.38 0.96 11.48
C ASP A 265 -37.49 0.06 10.23
N ARG A 266 -36.59 -0.94 10.10
CA ARG A 266 -36.44 -1.87 8.95
C ARG A 266 -37.69 -2.64 8.47
N TRP A 267 -38.90 -2.37 8.96
CA TRP A 267 -40.14 -2.94 8.43
C TRP A 267 -40.75 -2.20 7.24
N SER A 268 -40.24 -1.04 6.79
CA SER A 268 -40.72 -0.52 5.49
C SER A 268 -40.05 -1.32 4.36
N SER A 269 -40.72 -2.39 3.94
CA SER A 269 -40.32 -3.47 3.04
C SER A 269 -40.03 -3.06 1.58
N LEU A 270 -39.47 -1.86 1.33
CA LEU A 270 -39.16 -1.38 -0.02
C LEU A 270 -37.84 -0.61 -0.18
N SER A 271 -37.03 -0.40 0.86
CA SER A 271 -35.70 0.25 0.72
C SER A 271 -34.54 -0.76 0.69
N MET A 272 -34.49 -1.60 -0.35
CA MET A 272 -33.31 -2.43 -0.69
C MET A 272 -32.01 -1.63 -0.97
N ARG A 273 -31.99 -0.31 -0.77
CA ARG A 273 -30.90 0.56 -1.22
C ARG A 273 -29.85 0.92 -0.16
N ASP A 274 -30.15 0.77 1.13
CA ASP A 274 -29.21 1.19 2.19
C ASP A 274 -28.68 -0.01 2.97
N ASN A 275 -27.77 -0.73 2.31
CA ASN A 275 -26.92 -1.72 2.95
C ASN A 275 -25.66 -1.02 3.48
N SER A 276 -25.80 0.15 4.12
CA SER A 276 -24.68 0.87 4.72
C SER A 276 -23.96 -0.08 5.67
N ARG A 277 -22.71 -0.45 5.33
CA ARG A 277 -21.83 -1.35 6.12
C ARG A 277 -20.88 -0.58 7.04
N PHE A 278 -21.07 0.73 7.17
CA PHE A 278 -20.24 1.62 7.97
C PHE A 278 -21.07 2.80 8.52
N PRO A 279 -20.75 3.34 9.72
CA PRO A 279 -21.46 4.47 10.34
C PRO A 279 -21.10 5.83 9.70
N TRP A 280 -21.31 5.99 8.40
CA TRP A 280 -20.84 7.15 7.63
C TRP A 280 -21.26 8.50 8.22
N TYR A 281 -22.52 8.63 8.63
CA TYR A 281 -23.12 9.90 9.06
C TYR A 281 -22.71 10.32 10.48
N THR A 282 -22.40 9.36 11.34
CA THR A 282 -22.05 9.60 12.75
C THR A 282 -20.55 9.55 13.02
N ALA A 283 -19.75 9.07 12.07
CA ALA A 283 -18.30 9.05 12.18
C ALA A 283 -17.69 10.42 11.81
N ALA A 284 -16.98 11.02 12.75
CA ALA A 284 -16.21 12.24 12.51
C ALA A 284 -15.11 12.01 11.46
N TRP A 285 -14.88 12.99 10.58
CA TRP A 285 -13.75 12.97 9.67
C TRP A 285 -12.47 13.38 10.42
N PRO A 286 -11.47 12.49 10.60
CA PRO A 286 -10.19 12.89 11.19
C PRO A 286 -9.30 13.57 10.15
N ARG A 287 -8.52 14.58 10.57
CA ARG A 287 -7.53 15.26 9.70
C ARG A 287 -6.61 14.26 8.98
N CYS A 288 -6.08 13.29 9.72
CA CYS A 288 -5.26 12.21 9.18
C CYS A 288 -6.15 10.97 9.00
N LEU A 289 -6.53 10.67 7.76
CA LEU A 289 -7.29 9.47 7.45
C LEU A 289 -6.44 8.20 7.73
N PRO A 290 -7.05 7.09 8.17
CA PRO A 290 -6.37 5.80 8.40
C PRO A 290 -5.91 5.09 7.12
N LEU A 291 -5.73 5.83 6.02
CA LEU A 291 -5.47 5.34 4.68
C LEU A 291 -4.17 5.95 4.16
N VAL A 292 -3.43 5.17 3.37
CA VAL A 292 -2.23 5.64 2.67
C VAL A 292 -2.27 5.21 1.20
N PRO A 293 -1.57 5.92 0.31
CA PRO A 293 -1.43 5.52 -1.09
C PRO A 293 -0.79 4.12 -1.23
N GLY A 294 -1.10 3.45 -2.33
CA GLY A 294 -0.70 2.06 -2.57
C GLY A 294 0.80 1.80 -2.71
N TYR A 295 1.62 2.84 -2.77
CA TYR A 295 3.08 2.72 -2.84
C TYR A 295 3.76 2.82 -1.46
N TYR A 296 3.02 3.18 -0.40
CA TYR A 296 3.57 3.27 0.95
C TYR A 296 3.80 1.90 1.57
N ASP A 297 4.95 1.75 2.23
CA ASP A 297 5.21 0.62 3.11
C ASP A 297 4.66 0.88 4.52
N ILE A 298 3.50 0.29 4.80
CA ILE A 298 2.78 0.44 6.07
C ILE A 298 3.61 -0.05 7.26
N SER A 299 4.53 -1.02 7.04
CA SER A 299 5.36 -1.55 8.11
C SER A 299 6.38 -0.55 8.65
N THR A 300 6.71 0.48 7.86
CA THR A 300 7.64 1.55 8.23
C THR A 300 6.95 2.75 8.88
N LEU A 301 5.62 2.80 8.84
CA LEU A 301 4.85 3.92 9.37
C LEU A 301 4.57 3.77 10.86
N GLU A 302 4.53 4.91 11.57
CA GLU A 302 4.10 4.96 12.96
C GLU A 302 2.65 4.46 13.14
N ASP A 303 2.24 4.24 14.39
CA ASP A 303 0.85 3.91 14.70
C ASP A 303 -0.07 5.05 14.29
N TRP A 304 -1.19 4.74 13.63
CA TRP A 304 -2.15 5.76 13.23
C TRP A 304 -2.89 6.32 14.44
N HIS A 305 -3.08 7.64 14.47
CA HIS A 305 -3.89 8.35 15.45
C HIS A 305 -4.71 9.46 14.75
N PRO A 306 -6.01 9.64 15.07
CA PRO A 306 -6.87 10.60 14.38
C PRO A 306 -6.44 12.07 14.53
N SER A 307 -5.82 12.40 15.68
CA SER A 307 -5.25 13.73 15.95
C SER A 307 -3.82 13.91 15.42
N SER A 308 -3.26 12.94 14.69
CA SER A 308 -1.92 13.06 14.14
C SER A 308 -1.83 14.25 13.17
N THR A 309 -0.74 15.00 13.28
CA THR A 309 -0.40 16.08 12.35
C THR A 309 0.48 15.62 11.19
N GLU A 310 0.81 14.32 11.16
CA GLU A 310 1.62 13.68 10.12
C GLU A 310 1.07 14.02 8.72
N THR A 311 1.96 14.53 7.87
CA THR A 311 1.66 14.82 6.47
C THR A 311 2.30 13.73 5.63
N LEU A 312 1.48 13.00 4.86
CA LEU A 312 2.00 12.02 3.92
C LEU A 312 2.85 12.75 2.89
N LEU A 313 4.12 12.36 2.80
CA LEU A 313 5.04 12.89 1.81
C LEU A 313 4.52 12.51 0.42
N PRO A 314 4.10 13.48 -0.41
CA PRO A 314 3.62 13.16 -1.74
C PRO A 314 4.76 12.51 -2.53
N ARG A 315 4.42 11.55 -3.38
CA ARG A 315 5.37 11.10 -4.40
C ARG A 315 5.66 12.33 -5.27
N SER A 316 6.95 12.61 -5.54
CA SER A 316 7.30 13.69 -6.46
C SER A 316 6.50 13.52 -7.75
N ALA A 317 5.89 14.60 -8.23
CA ALA A 317 5.11 14.59 -9.46
C ALA A 317 5.89 13.81 -10.53
N ARG A 318 5.26 12.77 -11.08
CA ARG A 318 5.92 11.86 -12.01
C ARG A 318 6.57 12.69 -13.13
N PRO A 319 7.78 12.33 -13.60
CA PRO A 319 8.10 12.60 -14.99
C PRO A 319 6.96 11.96 -15.80
N SER A 320 6.12 12.77 -16.45
CA SER A 320 5.03 12.26 -17.29
C SER A 320 5.53 11.65 -18.59
N ARG A 321 6.86 11.63 -18.77
CA ARG A 321 7.56 11.23 -19.98
C ARG A 321 8.65 10.23 -19.63
N SER A 322 8.72 9.17 -20.43
CA SER A 322 9.85 8.25 -20.40
C SER A 322 11.13 9.00 -20.79
N LEU A 323 12.23 8.73 -20.10
CA LEU A 323 13.56 9.19 -20.50
C LEU A 323 13.89 8.77 -21.93
N PHE A 324 13.32 7.67 -22.42
CA PHE A 324 13.57 7.15 -23.77
C PHE A 324 12.72 7.82 -24.87
N GLU A 325 11.70 8.62 -24.56
CA GLU A 325 10.81 9.22 -25.56
C GLU A 325 11.54 10.13 -26.57
N GLN A 326 12.66 10.74 -26.17
CA GLN A 326 13.45 11.66 -26.99
C GLN A 326 14.85 11.12 -27.28
N LEU A 327 15.04 9.82 -27.06
CA LEU A 327 16.34 9.16 -27.18
C LEU A 327 16.26 8.06 -28.25
N THR A 328 17.35 7.89 -28.98
CA THR A 328 17.55 6.78 -29.92
C THR A 328 18.80 6.00 -29.52
N PRO A 329 18.82 4.67 -29.66
CA PRO A 329 19.98 3.90 -29.26
C PRO A 329 21.19 4.24 -30.14
N LYS A 330 22.35 4.38 -29.51
CA LYS A 330 23.61 4.69 -30.17
C LYS A 330 24.23 3.43 -30.80
N GLY A 331 24.57 3.49 -32.08
CA GLY A 331 25.33 2.43 -32.76
C GLY A 331 26.81 2.43 -32.35
N VAL A 332 27.37 1.26 -32.05
CA VAL A 332 28.75 1.12 -31.51
C VAL A 332 29.61 0.11 -32.28
N GLY A 333 29.38 -0.03 -33.58
CA GLY A 333 30.13 -0.95 -34.45
C GLY A 333 29.78 -2.44 -34.26
N ILE A 334 28.81 -2.74 -33.41
CA ILE A 334 28.12 -4.05 -33.33
C ILE A 334 26.90 -3.97 -34.25
N SER A 335 26.61 -5.05 -35.00
CA SER A 335 25.45 -5.04 -35.88
C SER A 335 24.16 -4.87 -35.07
N PRO A 336 23.20 -4.04 -35.52
CA PRO A 336 21.91 -3.93 -34.84
C PRO A 336 21.14 -5.25 -34.74
N SER A 337 21.39 -6.21 -35.63
CA SER A 337 20.81 -7.56 -35.59
C SER A 337 21.42 -8.48 -34.53
N GLU A 338 22.61 -8.15 -34.00
CA GLU A 338 23.31 -8.94 -32.98
C GLU A 338 22.84 -8.57 -31.57
N MET A 339 21.55 -8.78 -31.29
CA MET A 339 20.93 -8.36 -30.03
C MET A 339 21.68 -8.90 -28.79
N GLY A 340 22.16 -10.15 -28.82
CA GLY A 340 22.98 -10.74 -27.74
C GLY A 340 24.22 -9.92 -27.40
N SER A 341 25.01 -9.58 -28.42
CA SER A 341 26.22 -8.75 -28.28
C SER A 341 25.89 -7.33 -27.80
N ASN A 342 24.79 -6.75 -28.29
CA ASN A 342 24.30 -5.45 -27.86
C ASN A 342 23.85 -5.45 -26.38
N MET A 343 23.24 -6.54 -25.90
CA MET A 343 22.91 -6.71 -24.47
C MET A 343 24.18 -6.76 -23.61
N VAL A 344 25.19 -7.54 -24.00
CA VAL A 344 26.48 -7.62 -23.29
C VAL A 344 27.18 -6.26 -23.28
N HIS A 345 27.14 -5.52 -24.40
CA HIS A 345 27.66 -4.16 -24.46
C HIS A 345 26.97 -3.24 -23.46
N ALA A 346 25.63 -3.19 -23.44
CA ALA A 346 24.89 -2.37 -22.49
C ALA A 346 25.14 -2.77 -21.03
N ALA A 347 25.27 -4.07 -20.74
CA ALA A 347 25.66 -4.55 -19.41
C ALA A 347 27.02 -3.99 -18.98
N LYS A 348 28.02 -3.94 -19.89
CA LYS A 348 29.35 -3.35 -19.62
C LYS A 348 29.26 -1.86 -19.29
N ILE A 349 28.45 -1.09 -20.04
CA ILE A 349 28.25 0.34 -19.78
C ILE A 349 27.56 0.57 -18.43
N LEU A 350 26.54 -0.24 -18.10
CA LEU A 350 25.83 -0.14 -16.82
C LEU A 350 26.65 -0.58 -15.61
N ARG A 351 27.85 -1.15 -15.81
CA ARG A 351 28.71 -1.62 -14.72
C ARG A 351 29.11 -0.47 -13.80
N GLY A 352 28.86 -0.66 -12.50
CA GLY A 352 29.23 0.31 -11.46
C GLY A 352 28.20 1.41 -11.20
N VAL A 353 27.13 1.48 -12.00
CA VAL A 353 25.98 2.35 -11.75
C VAL A 353 25.22 1.88 -10.50
N ARG A 354 24.63 2.83 -9.75
CA ARG A 354 23.89 2.57 -8.50
C ARG A 354 22.38 2.36 -8.72
N LEU A 355 22.03 1.58 -9.73
CA LEU A 355 20.65 1.18 -10.01
C LEU A 355 20.36 -0.24 -9.52
N GLU A 356 19.09 -0.51 -9.20
CA GLU A 356 18.61 -1.87 -8.91
C GLU A 356 18.76 -2.78 -10.14
N SER A 357 18.90 -4.09 -9.90
CA SER A 357 19.14 -5.09 -10.96
C SER A 357 18.07 -5.04 -12.06
N GLU A 358 16.80 -4.98 -11.67
CA GLU A 358 15.67 -4.94 -12.60
C GLU A 358 15.69 -3.69 -13.48
N CYS A 359 16.16 -2.56 -12.95
CA CYS A 359 16.28 -1.33 -13.70
C CYS A 359 17.43 -1.41 -14.73
N GLN A 360 18.58 -1.94 -14.32
CA GLN A 360 19.70 -2.18 -15.25
C GLN A 360 19.30 -3.16 -16.37
N MET A 361 18.60 -4.24 -16.03
CA MET A 361 18.05 -5.19 -17.00
C MET A 361 17.06 -4.52 -17.96
N ALA A 362 16.19 -3.65 -17.47
CA ALA A 362 15.24 -2.90 -18.29
C ALA A 362 15.93 -1.96 -19.29
N ILE A 363 16.93 -1.18 -18.85
CA ILE A 363 17.71 -0.29 -19.72
C ILE A 363 18.45 -1.10 -20.79
N MET A 364 19.08 -2.21 -20.40
CA MET A 364 19.82 -3.09 -21.31
C MET A 364 18.93 -3.69 -22.40
N LEU A 365 17.78 -4.26 -22.02
CA LEU A 365 16.82 -4.85 -22.97
C LEU A 365 16.18 -3.77 -23.87
N LYS A 366 15.91 -2.58 -23.32
CA LYS A 366 15.42 -1.43 -24.09
C LYS A 366 16.42 -1.02 -25.18
N TYR A 367 17.70 -0.85 -24.82
CA TYR A 367 18.77 -0.50 -25.77
C TYR A 367 18.91 -1.54 -26.89
N ALA A 368 19.10 -2.81 -26.53
CA ALA A 368 19.32 -3.87 -27.52
C ALA A 368 18.06 -4.12 -28.38
N GLY A 369 16.87 -3.99 -27.77
CA GLY A 369 15.59 -4.14 -28.45
C GLY A 369 15.25 -2.98 -29.39
N ASP A 370 15.60 -1.74 -29.04
CA ASP A 370 15.45 -0.59 -29.93
C ASP A 370 16.39 -0.70 -31.13
N LEU A 371 17.66 -1.10 -30.93
CA LEU A 371 18.60 -1.36 -32.04
C LEU A 371 18.09 -2.46 -32.98
N HIS A 372 17.65 -3.58 -32.43
CA HIS A 372 17.14 -4.69 -33.24
C HIS A 372 15.92 -4.26 -34.08
N ARG A 373 15.01 -3.47 -33.50
CA ARG A 373 13.84 -2.95 -34.23
C ARG A 373 14.20 -2.03 -35.39
N GLN A 374 15.33 -1.32 -35.36
CA GLN A 374 15.79 -0.51 -36.50
C GLN A 374 16.10 -1.36 -37.75
N THR A 375 16.31 -2.67 -37.60
CA THR A 375 16.52 -3.57 -38.74
C THR A 375 15.23 -3.93 -39.49
N GLY A 376 14.06 -3.69 -38.90
CA GLY A 376 12.76 -4.14 -39.42
C GLY A 376 12.53 -5.66 -39.32
N ALA A 377 13.45 -6.40 -38.67
CA ALA A 377 13.29 -7.84 -38.44
C ALA A 377 12.25 -8.13 -37.33
N PRO A 378 11.61 -9.32 -37.34
CA PRO A 378 10.75 -9.76 -36.25
C PRO A 378 11.53 -9.90 -34.94
N ASP A 379 10.79 -9.96 -33.83
CA ASP A 379 11.37 -10.19 -32.50
C ASP A 379 12.27 -11.45 -32.51
N PRO A 380 13.49 -11.37 -31.98
CA PRO A 380 14.41 -12.49 -32.00
C PRO A 380 13.91 -13.60 -31.07
N PRO A 381 14.33 -14.86 -31.28
CA PRO A 381 13.94 -15.95 -30.39
C PRO A 381 14.52 -15.75 -28.99
N VAL A 382 13.81 -16.27 -27.98
CA VAL A 382 14.22 -16.14 -26.57
C VAL A 382 15.59 -16.78 -26.27
N SER A 383 16.05 -17.70 -27.13
CA SER A 383 17.39 -18.28 -27.05
C SER A 383 18.51 -17.23 -27.13
N VAL A 384 18.29 -16.10 -27.82
CA VAL A 384 19.28 -15.00 -27.89
C VAL A 384 19.58 -14.43 -26.52
N LEU A 385 18.58 -14.36 -25.63
CA LEU A 385 18.81 -13.98 -24.24
C LEU A 385 19.58 -15.06 -23.49
N ALA A 386 19.21 -16.34 -23.68
CA ALA A 386 19.87 -17.48 -23.03
C ALA A 386 21.38 -17.54 -23.36
N ASP A 387 21.72 -17.36 -24.64
CA ASP A 387 23.11 -17.39 -25.13
C ASP A 387 23.93 -16.20 -24.60
N ALA A 388 23.29 -15.06 -24.32
CA ALA A 388 23.95 -13.86 -23.81
C ALA A 388 24.17 -13.87 -22.28
N LEU A 389 23.55 -14.79 -21.52
CA LEU A 389 23.53 -14.75 -20.05
C LEU A 389 24.93 -14.76 -19.42
N GLU A 390 25.82 -15.64 -19.89
CA GLU A 390 27.19 -15.71 -19.37
C GLU A 390 27.96 -14.42 -19.66
N GLY A 391 27.84 -13.88 -20.87
CA GLY A 391 28.44 -12.59 -21.22
C GLY A 391 27.92 -11.44 -20.36
N ILE A 392 26.63 -11.44 -20.02
CA ILE A 392 26.02 -10.44 -19.12
C ILE A 392 26.57 -10.59 -17.70
N ARG A 393 26.71 -11.82 -17.18
CA ARG A 393 27.28 -12.10 -15.85
C ARG A 393 28.71 -11.59 -15.72
N GLU A 394 29.53 -11.87 -16.72
CA GLU A 394 30.93 -11.44 -16.76
C GLU A 394 31.04 -9.92 -16.91
N ALA A 395 30.18 -9.32 -17.74
CA ALA A 395 30.15 -7.88 -17.95
C ALA A 395 29.73 -7.11 -16.69
N ASN A 396 28.70 -7.58 -15.98
CA ASN A 396 28.13 -6.88 -14.83
C ASN A 396 27.48 -7.84 -13.81
N SER A 397 28.28 -8.26 -12.84
CA SER A 397 27.85 -9.15 -11.75
C SER A 397 26.84 -8.54 -10.77
N ARG A 398 26.52 -7.24 -10.87
CA ARG A 398 25.46 -6.61 -10.07
C ARG A 398 24.06 -6.83 -10.62
N ILE A 399 23.94 -7.25 -11.88
CA ILE A 399 22.64 -7.65 -12.44
C ILE A 399 22.30 -9.02 -11.85
N ASP A 400 21.52 -9.02 -10.77
CA ASP A 400 20.92 -10.22 -10.20
C ASP A 400 19.94 -10.82 -11.22
N LEU A 401 20.34 -11.92 -11.86
CA LEU A 401 19.57 -12.65 -12.88
C LEU A 401 18.47 -13.52 -12.26
N ARG A 402 17.71 -12.95 -11.33
CA ARG A 402 16.55 -13.58 -10.69
C ARG A 402 15.33 -12.68 -10.83
N PHE A 403 14.29 -13.18 -11.48
CA PHE A 403 13.08 -12.40 -11.79
C PHE A 403 11.81 -13.20 -11.54
N ARG A 404 10.68 -12.48 -11.47
CA ARG A 404 9.34 -13.08 -11.47
C ARG A 404 8.83 -13.18 -12.90
N CYS A 405 7.94 -14.12 -13.17
CA CYS A 405 7.33 -14.26 -14.50
C CYS A 405 6.24 -13.19 -14.71
N ASN A 406 6.36 -12.37 -15.76
CA ASN A 406 5.38 -11.31 -16.04
C ASN A 406 4.09 -11.87 -16.64
N ALA A 407 4.16 -12.82 -17.57
CA ALA A 407 3.00 -13.49 -18.15
C ALA A 407 2.08 -14.13 -17.09
N CYS A 408 2.65 -14.80 -16.08
CA CYS A 408 1.87 -15.37 -14.98
C CYS A 408 1.22 -14.33 -14.06
N LEU A 409 1.76 -13.11 -13.98
CA LEU A 409 1.16 -12.02 -13.20
C LEU A 409 0.02 -11.34 -13.96
N GLY A 410 0.08 -11.29 -15.30
CA GLY A 410 -0.96 -10.75 -16.16
C GLY A 410 -2.17 -11.67 -16.38
N ALA A 411 -2.06 -12.96 -16.08
CA ALA A 411 -3.15 -13.92 -16.28
C ALA A 411 -4.33 -13.66 -15.30
N VAL A 412 -5.45 -13.21 -15.85
CA VAL A 412 -6.68 -12.87 -15.10
C VAL A 412 -7.43 -14.12 -14.62
N ILE A 413 -7.24 -15.29 -15.25
CA ILE A 413 -8.01 -16.52 -14.96
C ILE A 413 -7.12 -17.77 -15.08
N GLY A 414 -7.21 -18.69 -14.11
CA GLY A 414 -6.91 -20.11 -14.35
C GLY A 414 -5.79 -20.78 -13.54
N HIS A 415 -4.55 -20.30 -13.56
CA HIS A 415 -3.44 -21.02 -12.91
C HIS A 415 -2.38 -20.08 -12.30
N ARG A 416 -2.71 -19.46 -11.16
CA ARG A 416 -1.71 -18.75 -10.35
C ARG A 416 -0.87 -19.75 -9.55
N SER A 417 0.19 -20.26 -10.16
CA SER A 417 1.26 -20.90 -9.39
C SER A 417 1.88 -19.85 -8.46
N VAL A 418 1.68 -20.02 -7.14
CA VAL A 418 2.22 -19.14 -6.09
C VAL A 418 3.73 -18.99 -6.21
N LYS A 419 4.42 -20.03 -6.67
CA LYS A 419 5.88 -20.07 -6.82
C LYS A 419 6.39 -19.06 -7.85
N ASN A 420 5.72 -18.93 -9.00
CA ASN A 420 6.19 -18.14 -10.14
C ASN A 420 5.72 -16.68 -10.10
N THR A 421 4.75 -16.38 -9.24
CA THR A 421 4.18 -15.03 -9.05
C THR A 421 4.74 -14.33 -7.81
N LYS A 422 5.08 -15.05 -6.74
CA LYS A 422 5.60 -14.46 -5.49
C LYS A 422 7.11 -14.47 -5.33
N THR A 423 7.83 -15.43 -5.90
CA THR A 423 9.28 -15.62 -5.65
C THR A 423 10.10 -15.30 -6.90
N LYS A 424 11.25 -14.62 -6.75
CA LYS A 424 12.22 -14.46 -7.85
C LYS A 424 12.85 -15.81 -8.19
N LEU A 425 12.79 -16.21 -9.45
CA LEU A 425 13.39 -17.43 -9.98
C LEU A 425 14.68 -17.07 -10.73
N ALA A 426 15.69 -17.95 -10.67
CA ALA A 426 16.86 -17.85 -11.55
C ALA A 426 16.40 -17.81 -13.02
N ILE A 427 17.06 -16.97 -13.82
CA ILE A 427 16.65 -16.69 -15.20
C ILE A 427 16.57 -17.95 -16.07
N GLU A 428 17.44 -18.94 -15.86
CA GLU A 428 17.39 -20.23 -16.57
C GLU A 428 16.08 -20.98 -16.31
N LYS A 429 15.64 -21.01 -15.05
CA LYS A 429 14.36 -21.63 -14.68
C LYS A 429 13.18 -20.84 -15.22
N LEU A 430 13.33 -19.52 -15.32
CA LEU A 430 12.30 -18.65 -15.87
C LEU A 430 12.16 -18.82 -17.38
N LEU A 431 13.27 -18.97 -18.11
CA LEU A 431 13.30 -19.23 -19.55
C LEU A 431 12.58 -20.53 -19.89
N VAL A 432 12.94 -21.63 -19.21
CA VAL A 432 12.27 -22.94 -19.39
C VAL A 432 10.77 -22.82 -19.11
N HIS A 433 10.41 -22.20 -17.97
CA HIS A 433 9.00 -22.01 -17.62
C HIS A 433 8.23 -21.20 -18.67
N TRP A 434 8.82 -20.13 -19.18
CA TRP A 434 8.16 -19.26 -20.16
C TRP A 434 7.99 -19.96 -21.50
N GLN A 435 9.01 -20.67 -21.97
CA GLN A 435 8.95 -21.43 -23.20
C GLN A 435 7.88 -22.53 -23.11
N ASP A 436 7.81 -23.26 -22.00
CA ASP A 436 6.85 -24.37 -21.79
C ASP A 436 5.38 -23.92 -21.64
N LYS A 437 5.14 -22.68 -21.16
CA LYS A 437 3.80 -22.25 -20.73
C LYS A 437 3.24 -21.05 -21.49
N HIS A 438 4.10 -20.22 -22.06
CA HIS A 438 3.74 -18.95 -22.69
C HIS A 438 4.30 -18.78 -24.10
N GLY A 439 5.33 -19.57 -24.48
CA GLY A 439 6.02 -19.45 -25.78
C GLY A 439 5.10 -19.61 -27.00
N ASP A 440 4.14 -20.53 -26.92
CA ASP A 440 3.21 -20.82 -28.02
C ASP A 440 2.04 -19.82 -28.13
N LEU A 441 1.90 -18.88 -27.19
CA LEU A 441 0.77 -17.94 -27.13
C LEU A 441 0.98 -16.68 -27.98
N GLY A 442 2.02 -16.64 -28.83
CA GLY A 442 2.33 -15.48 -29.69
C GLY A 442 2.73 -14.21 -28.93
N GLN A 443 3.10 -14.34 -27.65
CA GLN A 443 3.51 -13.21 -26.82
C GLN A 443 5.00 -12.90 -27.00
N SER A 444 5.36 -11.62 -27.09
CA SER A 444 6.78 -11.21 -27.14
C SER A 444 7.45 -11.43 -25.78
N TRP A 445 8.48 -12.28 -25.74
CA TRP A 445 9.25 -12.56 -24.53
C TRP A 445 9.89 -11.30 -23.96
N MET A 446 10.23 -10.32 -24.80
CA MET A 446 10.82 -9.05 -24.36
C MET A 446 9.91 -8.26 -23.41
N SER A 447 8.59 -8.50 -23.47
CA SER A 447 7.60 -7.83 -22.61
C SER A 447 6.95 -8.76 -21.57
N THR A 448 6.94 -10.08 -21.80
CA THR A 448 6.17 -11.03 -20.97
C THR A 448 7.02 -12.03 -20.18
N LEU A 449 8.32 -12.16 -20.48
CA LEU A 449 9.21 -13.12 -19.80
C LEU A 449 9.38 -12.80 -18.31
N MET A 450 9.77 -11.56 -18.01
CA MET A 450 10.20 -11.15 -16.68
C MET A 450 9.57 -9.82 -16.26
N VAL A 451 9.30 -9.69 -14.97
CA VAL A 451 8.78 -8.44 -14.40
C VAL A 451 9.90 -7.41 -14.31
N LEU A 452 9.78 -6.35 -15.11
CA LEU A 452 10.70 -5.22 -15.12
C LEU A 452 9.95 -3.92 -14.81
N PRO A 453 10.64 -2.89 -14.30
CA PRO A 453 10.06 -1.56 -14.17
C PRO A 453 9.61 -1.05 -15.55
N THR A 454 8.51 -0.28 -15.57
CA THR A 454 8.08 0.45 -16.76
C THR A 454 9.11 1.54 -17.10
N GLU A 455 9.11 2.06 -18.33
CA GLU A 455 10.06 3.11 -18.73
C GLU A 455 9.99 4.38 -17.84
N VAL A 456 8.78 4.74 -17.40
CA VAL A 456 8.56 5.83 -16.44
C VAL A 456 9.19 5.51 -15.08
N GLU A 457 9.11 4.26 -14.64
CA GLU A 457 9.71 3.80 -13.39
C GLU A 457 11.24 3.73 -13.50
N VAL A 458 11.78 3.38 -14.67
CA VAL A 458 13.22 3.47 -14.98
C VAL A 458 13.69 4.91 -14.85
N THR A 459 13.01 5.86 -15.52
CA THR A 459 13.31 7.30 -15.47
C THR A 459 13.41 7.80 -14.03
N ARG A 460 12.42 7.45 -13.21
CA ARG A 460 12.38 7.81 -11.78
C ARG A 460 13.56 7.23 -11.01
N GLN A 461 13.93 5.97 -11.25
CA GLN A 461 15.04 5.34 -10.55
C GLN A 461 16.39 5.92 -10.95
N VAL A 462 16.57 6.32 -12.21
CA VAL A 462 17.75 7.04 -12.70
C VAL A 462 17.88 8.40 -11.98
N GLU A 463 16.83 9.23 -12.01
CA GLU A 463 16.83 10.54 -11.34
C GLU A 463 17.07 10.43 -9.83
N GLU A 464 16.42 9.47 -9.16
CA GLU A 464 16.56 9.28 -7.72
C GLU A 464 17.97 8.79 -7.35
N SER A 465 18.53 7.85 -8.13
CA SER A 465 19.90 7.36 -7.97
C SER A 465 20.90 8.51 -8.06
N ASP A 466 20.75 9.37 -9.08
CA ASP A 466 21.70 10.45 -9.34
C ASP A 466 21.60 11.56 -8.30
N ARG A 467 20.39 11.94 -7.91
CA ARG A 467 20.18 12.89 -6.81
C ARG A 467 20.78 12.38 -5.50
N LYS A 468 20.62 11.09 -5.18
CA LYS A 468 21.24 10.49 -3.98
C LYS A 468 22.76 10.51 -4.07
N LEU A 469 23.31 10.13 -5.22
CA LEU A 469 24.75 10.12 -5.44
C LEU A 469 25.34 11.53 -5.33
N GLU A 470 24.69 12.53 -5.90
CA GLU A 470 25.13 13.92 -5.85
C GLU A 470 25.07 14.48 -4.41
N ALA A 471 23.97 14.22 -3.68
CA ALA A 471 23.87 14.59 -2.27
C ALA A 471 24.97 13.93 -1.42
N GLU A 472 25.30 12.66 -1.68
CA GLU A 472 26.43 11.98 -1.02
C GLU A 472 27.77 12.60 -1.40
N LYS A 473 28.01 12.91 -2.69
CA LYS A 473 29.24 13.58 -3.15
C LYS A 473 29.40 14.95 -2.46
N GLN A 474 28.35 15.75 -2.40
CA GLN A 474 28.35 17.06 -1.73
C GLN A 474 28.58 16.94 -0.22
N ALA A 475 27.91 16.00 0.46
CA ALA A 475 28.12 15.75 1.88
C ALA A 475 29.56 15.33 2.17
N MET A 476 30.16 14.53 1.29
CA MET A 476 31.55 14.08 1.40
C MET A 476 32.55 15.19 1.10
N GLN A 477 32.30 16.03 0.09
CA GLN A 477 33.10 17.22 -0.19
C GLN A 477 33.07 18.19 1.00
N ALA A 478 31.90 18.46 1.57
CA ALA A 478 31.76 19.31 2.76
C ALA A 478 32.51 18.73 3.97
N ARG A 479 32.49 17.40 4.13
CA ARG A 479 33.25 16.71 5.19
C ARG A 479 34.76 16.78 4.95
N ASN A 480 35.21 16.58 3.71
CA ASN A 480 36.62 16.66 3.33
C ASN A 480 37.15 18.09 3.48
N ALA A 481 36.36 19.11 3.13
CA ALA A 481 36.71 20.51 3.37
C ALA A 481 36.90 20.82 4.86
N LYS A 482 36.06 20.24 5.75
CA LYS A 482 36.24 20.35 7.21
C LYS A 482 37.46 19.58 7.73
N LEU A 483 37.84 18.48 7.08
CA LEU A 483 38.99 17.63 7.45
C LEU A 483 40.33 18.13 6.89
N ALA A 484 40.33 18.97 5.84
CA ALA A 484 41.54 19.57 5.27
C ALA A 484 42.35 20.39 6.29
N ASN A 485 41.70 20.90 7.34
CA ASN A 485 42.34 21.59 8.46
C ASN A 485 42.99 20.64 9.49
N ALA A 486 42.82 19.33 9.35
CA ALA A 486 43.35 18.30 10.25
C ALA A 486 44.34 17.39 9.52
N ILE A 487 45.61 17.79 9.51
CA ILE A 487 46.76 17.26 8.73
C ILE A 487 47.00 15.72 8.86
N LYS A 488 46.30 14.99 9.73
CA LYS A 488 46.58 13.57 10.04
C LYS A 488 45.53 12.53 9.61
N LYS A 489 44.47 12.87 8.86
CA LYS A 489 43.46 11.87 8.44
C LYS A 489 43.41 11.70 6.92
N ARG A 490 43.90 10.55 6.42
CA ARG A 490 43.73 10.14 5.01
C ARG A 490 42.24 9.95 4.70
N PRO A 491 41.77 10.32 3.49
CA PRO A 491 40.42 9.97 3.02
C PRO A 491 40.21 8.46 3.09
N LYS A 492 39.07 8.00 3.59
CA LYS A 492 38.78 6.56 3.68
C LYS A 492 38.48 6.02 2.27
N LEU A 493 38.91 4.78 1.97
CA LEU A 493 38.69 4.12 0.66
C LEU A 493 37.23 4.19 0.17
N LYS A 494 36.26 4.08 1.09
CA LYS A 494 34.82 4.20 0.79
C LYS A 494 34.43 5.58 0.25
N GLU A 495 35.13 6.64 0.65
CA GLU A 495 34.86 8.02 0.23
C GLU A 495 35.33 8.22 -1.21
N GLN A 496 36.47 7.63 -1.58
CA GLN A 496 36.98 7.64 -2.94
C GLN A 496 36.07 6.85 -3.90
N VAL A 497 35.45 5.75 -3.45
CA VAL A 497 34.47 4.98 -4.22
C VAL A 497 33.19 5.78 -4.51
N VAL A 498 32.72 6.62 -3.58
CA VAL A 498 31.55 7.50 -3.79
C VAL A 498 31.89 8.61 -4.78
N MET A 499 33.06 9.24 -4.63
CA MET A 499 33.49 10.33 -5.51
C MET A 499 33.70 9.86 -6.96
N ASN A 500 34.24 8.64 -7.15
CA ASN A 500 34.48 8.06 -8.46
C ASN A 500 33.27 7.32 -9.05
N ALA A 501 32.13 7.27 -8.35
CA ALA A 501 30.94 6.64 -8.88
C ALA A 501 30.34 7.51 -10.00
N ARG A 502 30.07 6.85 -11.13
CA ARG A 502 29.34 7.39 -12.29
C ARG A 502 27.85 7.54 -11.98
N THR A 503 27.22 8.51 -12.63
CA THR A 503 25.76 8.68 -12.60
C THR A 503 25.08 7.66 -13.52
N ALA A 504 23.79 7.44 -13.28
CA ALA A 504 22.93 6.65 -14.14
C ALA A 504 22.66 7.38 -15.46
N HIS A 505 22.44 8.71 -15.44
CA HIS A 505 22.29 9.50 -16.68
C HIS A 505 23.50 9.36 -17.62
N GLU A 506 24.74 9.48 -17.10
CA GLU A 506 25.95 9.27 -17.92
C GLU A 506 25.95 7.89 -18.62
N ALA A 507 25.49 6.84 -17.93
CA ALA A 507 25.37 5.52 -18.53
C ALA A 507 24.29 5.42 -19.60
N VAL A 508 23.20 6.17 -19.44
CA VAL A 508 22.14 6.20 -20.45
C VAL A 508 22.59 7.03 -21.66
N ASP A 509 23.27 8.16 -21.48
CA ASP A 509 23.80 9.00 -22.57
C ASP A 509 24.91 8.30 -23.37
N GLU A 510 25.62 7.35 -22.76
CA GLU A 510 26.57 6.48 -23.48
C GLU A 510 25.85 5.48 -24.39
N LEU A 511 24.65 5.02 -24.00
CA LEU A 511 23.84 4.05 -24.74
C LEU A 511 22.86 4.69 -25.71
N PHE A 512 22.43 5.91 -25.47
CA PHE A 512 21.42 6.59 -26.28
C PHE A 512 21.82 8.03 -26.59
N ILE A 513 21.34 8.53 -27.73
CA ILE A 513 21.55 9.91 -28.19
C ILE A 513 20.22 10.62 -28.36
N ALA A 514 20.20 11.93 -28.12
CA ALA A 514 19.03 12.76 -28.35
C ALA A 514 18.61 12.70 -29.82
N VAL A 515 17.30 12.68 -30.06
CA VAL A 515 16.74 12.85 -31.41
C VAL A 515 16.99 14.30 -31.83
N ASP A 516 17.87 14.53 -32.81
CA ASP A 516 18.01 15.84 -33.43
C ASP A 516 16.67 16.23 -34.05
N ALA A 517 16.07 17.31 -33.53
CA ALA A 517 14.88 17.92 -34.13
C ALA A 517 15.29 18.46 -35.51
N SER A 518 15.01 17.67 -36.55
CA SER A 518 15.15 18.05 -37.95
C SER A 518 13.99 18.94 -38.38
#